data_AF-A0A7V9G9T6-F1
#
_entry.id   AF-A0A7V9G9T6-F1
#
_cell.length_a   1.000
_cell.length_b   1.000
_cell.length_c   1.000
_cell.angle_alpha   90.00
_cell.angle_beta   90.00
_cell.angle_gamma   90.00
#
_symmetry.space_group_name_H-M   'P 1'
#
loop_
_entity.id
_entity.type
_entity.pdbx_description
1 polymer ?
#
loop_
_entity_poly.entity_id
_entity_poly.type
_entity_poly.pdbx_seq_one_letter_code
_entity_poly.pdbx_strand_id
1 'polypeptide(L)'
;MNCTDCHDAMMEYALGALPATEAEGIRAHLAQGCVPCRSALAEAREVLGSVPLALVPVAPPRALKERILSAISRTEADQAPPRQHPAGRMSWWIPLAWAASLIITATVAGSLQGSRAEESQRDATTLFNDQIAQRDRRLLALQADADQRTDRLTTLERSLVAAHASITSLKDSYAAKDARLAMLEKSLRSARDSLSVLRAANLQLVTLVAQGPQPAHARARVLFDTDARMWQVVASGLAPPKAGRTFELWYITVDQQKIPAGTFDCDGQGDADAIFHVPPGVGEIAMAAITDEPIGGVQVPTGEIHLAGAMK
;
A
#
# COMPACT_ATOMS: atom_id res chain seq x y z
N MET A 1 17.91 -2.74 -29.57
CA MET A 1 16.91 -2.81 -28.49
C MET A 1 16.89 -1.48 -27.76
N ASN A 2 15.70 -0.91 -27.58
CA ASN A 2 15.47 0.10 -26.54
C ASN A 2 15.05 -0.60 -25.22
N CYS A 3 14.87 0.15 -24.13
CA CYS A 3 14.50 -0.42 -22.83
C CYS A 3 13.07 -0.97 -22.77
N THR A 4 12.14 -0.40 -23.54
CA THR A 4 10.73 -0.81 -23.60
C THR A 4 10.60 -2.16 -24.28
N ASP A 5 11.21 -2.34 -25.47
CA ASP A 5 11.22 -3.63 -26.18
C ASP A 5 11.81 -4.76 -25.30
N CYS A 6 12.84 -4.44 -24.52
CA CYS A 6 13.45 -5.40 -23.59
C CYS A 6 12.52 -5.77 -22.44
N HIS A 7 11.75 -4.81 -21.93
CA HIS A 7 10.85 -5.01 -20.79
C HIS A 7 9.67 -5.89 -21.19
N ASP A 8 9.04 -5.62 -22.34
CA ASP A 8 7.85 -6.34 -22.78
C ASP A 8 8.16 -7.81 -23.10
N ALA A 9 9.32 -8.09 -23.70
CA ALA A 9 9.82 -9.44 -23.97
C ALA A 9 10.52 -10.13 -22.77
N MET A 10 10.55 -9.51 -21.58
CA MET A 10 11.42 -9.98 -20.48
C MET A 10 11.01 -11.34 -19.91
N MET A 11 9.71 -11.64 -19.85
CA MET A 11 9.21 -12.92 -19.32
C MET A 11 9.53 -14.08 -20.27
N GLU A 12 9.38 -13.86 -21.57
CA GLU A 12 9.68 -14.83 -22.63
C GLU A 12 11.19 -15.08 -22.74
N TYR A 13 12.00 -14.04 -22.57
CA TYR A 13 13.45 -14.15 -22.41
C TYR A 13 13.84 -14.95 -21.15
N ALA A 14 13.19 -14.69 -20.01
CA ALA A 14 13.46 -15.40 -18.75
C ALA A 14 13.04 -16.89 -18.80
N LEU A 15 11.97 -17.20 -19.54
CA LEU A 15 11.53 -18.57 -19.86
C LEU A 15 12.44 -19.28 -20.90
N GLY A 16 13.30 -18.54 -21.60
CA GLY A 16 14.10 -19.07 -22.72
C GLY A 16 13.28 -19.38 -23.98
N ALA A 17 12.09 -18.77 -24.11
CA ALA A 17 11.16 -18.96 -25.24
C ALA A 17 11.39 -17.99 -26.42
N LEU A 18 12.23 -16.97 -26.22
CA LEU A 18 12.51 -15.92 -27.22
C LEU A 18 13.42 -16.43 -28.37
N PRO A 19 13.23 -15.99 -29.63
CA PRO A 19 14.15 -16.29 -30.73
C PRO A 19 15.60 -15.87 -30.42
N ALA A 20 16.57 -16.66 -30.90
CA ALA A 20 17.99 -16.46 -30.59
C ALA A 20 18.52 -15.05 -30.94
N THR A 21 18.01 -14.45 -32.01
CA THR A 21 18.35 -13.09 -32.47
C THR A 21 17.89 -12.01 -31.49
N GLU A 22 16.70 -12.15 -30.92
CA GLU A 22 16.13 -11.19 -29.95
C GLU A 22 16.75 -11.38 -28.56
N ALA A 23 16.98 -12.64 -28.17
CA ALA A 23 17.67 -12.99 -26.94
C ALA A 23 19.10 -12.43 -26.88
N GLU A 24 19.82 -12.39 -28.01
CA GLU A 24 21.13 -11.74 -28.09
C GLU A 24 21.02 -10.21 -27.97
N GLY A 25 19.98 -9.60 -28.54
CA GLY A 25 19.70 -8.17 -28.38
C GLY A 25 19.48 -7.77 -26.92
N ILE A 26 18.71 -8.56 -26.16
CA ILE A 26 18.50 -8.36 -24.72
C ILE A 26 19.79 -8.63 -23.93
N ARG A 27 20.53 -9.71 -24.25
CA ARG A 27 21.82 -10.05 -23.62
C ARG A 27 22.85 -8.92 -23.76
N ALA A 28 22.99 -8.36 -24.96
CA ALA A 28 23.85 -7.22 -25.23
C ALA A 28 23.41 -5.96 -24.46
N HIS A 29 22.11 -5.69 -24.37
CA HIS A 29 21.59 -4.55 -23.62
C HIS A 29 21.80 -4.68 -22.10
N LEU A 30 21.66 -5.89 -21.55
CA LEU A 30 21.95 -6.18 -20.13
C LEU A 30 23.45 -6.01 -19.81
N ALA A 31 24.33 -6.41 -20.74
CA ALA A 31 25.77 -6.23 -20.63
C ALA A 31 26.22 -4.76 -20.65
N GLN A 32 25.47 -3.87 -21.31
CA GLN A 32 25.77 -2.43 -21.40
C GLN A 32 25.62 -1.66 -20.09
N GLY A 33 24.93 -2.19 -19.07
CA GLY A 33 24.74 -1.47 -17.80
C GLY A 33 23.32 -1.05 -17.47
N CYS A 34 22.29 -1.40 -18.26
CA CYS A 34 20.91 -0.97 -17.99
C CYS A 34 20.36 -1.54 -16.66
N VAL A 35 20.02 -0.65 -15.71
CA VAL A 35 19.48 -1.03 -14.39
C VAL A 35 18.02 -1.50 -14.47
N PRO A 36 17.07 -0.79 -15.12
CA PRO A 36 15.68 -1.24 -15.20
C PRO A 36 15.50 -2.61 -15.86
N CYS A 37 16.25 -2.92 -16.91
CA CYS A 37 16.18 -4.23 -17.55
C CYS A 37 16.78 -5.34 -16.67
N ARG A 38 17.73 -5.02 -15.78
CA ARG A 38 18.25 -6.00 -14.81
C ARG A 38 17.29 -6.25 -13.64
N SER A 39 16.55 -5.24 -13.15
CA SER A 39 15.52 -5.46 -12.14
C SER A 39 14.35 -6.28 -12.71
N ALA A 40 13.84 -5.91 -13.89
CA ALA A 40 12.78 -6.66 -14.56
C ALA A 40 13.17 -8.14 -14.82
N LEU A 41 14.43 -8.41 -15.18
CA LEU A 41 14.93 -9.78 -15.31
C LEU A 41 15.03 -10.53 -13.97
N ALA A 42 15.37 -9.84 -12.88
CA ALA A 42 15.42 -10.43 -11.55
C ALA A 42 14.00 -10.80 -11.07
N GLU A 43 13.06 -9.87 -11.22
CA GLU A 43 11.62 -10.06 -10.90
C GLU A 43 11.01 -11.22 -11.71
N ALA A 44 11.25 -11.26 -13.02
CA ALA A 44 10.78 -12.37 -13.86
C ALA A 44 11.35 -13.73 -13.41
N ARG A 45 12.63 -13.78 -13.02
CA ARG A 45 13.27 -15.01 -12.51
C ARG A 45 12.77 -15.42 -11.14
N GLU A 46 12.42 -14.48 -10.26
CA GLU A 46 11.83 -14.76 -8.95
C GLU A 46 10.47 -15.45 -9.11
N VAL A 47 9.60 -14.89 -9.96
CA VAL A 47 8.30 -15.51 -10.29
C VAL A 47 8.49 -16.90 -10.87
N LEU A 48 9.38 -17.08 -11.85
CA LEU A 48 9.68 -18.39 -12.44
C LEU A 48 10.30 -19.37 -11.45
N GLY A 49 11.01 -18.90 -10.42
CA GLY A 49 11.55 -19.71 -9.33
C GLY A 49 10.46 -20.38 -8.47
N SER A 50 9.24 -19.85 -8.46
CA SER A 50 8.10 -20.44 -7.76
C SER A 50 7.41 -21.57 -8.56
N VAL A 51 7.47 -21.53 -9.90
CA VAL A 51 6.76 -22.48 -10.78
C VAL A 51 7.13 -23.96 -10.49
N PRO A 52 8.40 -24.34 -10.26
CA PRO A 52 8.77 -25.71 -9.88
C PRO A 52 8.08 -26.25 -8.62
N LEU A 53 7.62 -25.39 -7.71
CA LEU A 53 6.92 -25.81 -6.48
C LEU A 53 5.50 -26.34 -6.76
N ALA A 54 4.91 -25.96 -7.89
CA ALA A 54 3.61 -26.45 -8.34
C ALA A 54 3.70 -27.67 -9.25
N LEU A 55 4.91 -28.07 -9.68
CA LEU A 55 5.13 -29.22 -10.56
C LEU A 55 5.30 -30.51 -9.76
N VAL A 56 4.78 -31.62 -10.30
CA VAL A 56 4.98 -32.96 -9.72
C VAL A 56 6.45 -33.37 -9.85
N PRO A 57 7.19 -33.66 -8.76
CA PRO A 57 8.59 -34.06 -8.85
C PRO A 57 8.77 -35.40 -9.56
N VAL A 58 9.52 -35.42 -10.66
CA VAL A 58 9.94 -36.65 -11.35
C VAL A 58 11.30 -37.09 -10.81
N ALA A 59 11.40 -38.33 -10.33
CA ALA A 59 12.64 -38.87 -9.79
C ALA A 59 13.70 -39.02 -10.91
N PRO A 60 14.89 -38.38 -10.80
CA PRO A 60 15.93 -38.50 -11.82
C PRO A 60 16.59 -39.89 -11.81
N PRO A 61 17.14 -40.36 -12.95
CA PRO A 61 17.90 -41.60 -13.01
C PRO A 61 19.09 -41.59 -12.03
N ARG A 62 19.30 -42.67 -11.27
CA ARG A 62 20.31 -42.72 -10.18
C ARG A 62 21.73 -42.36 -10.66
N ALA A 63 22.11 -42.82 -11.85
CA ALA A 63 23.41 -42.53 -12.46
C ALA A 63 23.63 -41.04 -12.83
N LEU A 64 22.58 -40.20 -12.86
CA LEU A 64 22.71 -38.78 -13.20
C LEU A 64 23.46 -38.01 -12.11
N LYS A 65 23.18 -38.31 -10.83
CA LYS A 65 23.85 -37.67 -9.68
C LYS A 65 25.36 -37.94 -9.69
N GLU A 66 25.73 -39.20 -9.92
CA GLU A 66 27.13 -39.65 -10.00
C GLU A 66 27.86 -38.97 -11.18
N ARG A 67 27.23 -38.93 -12.36
CA ARG A 67 27.76 -38.22 -13.53
C ARG A 67 28.02 -36.74 -13.23
N ILE A 68 27.06 -36.02 -12.64
CA ILE A 68 27.19 -34.59 -12.31
C ILE A 68 28.31 -34.37 -11.28
N LEU A 69 28.32 -35.11 -10.18
CA LEU A 69 29.37 -34.96 -9.16
C LEU A 69 30.76 -35.30 -9.70
N SER A 70 30.87 -36.28 -10.60
CA SER A 70 32.14 -36.63 -11.26
C SER A 70 32.60 -35.60 -12.31
N ALA A 71 31.69 -34.78 -12.84
CA ALA A 71 32.03 -33.70 -13.77
C ALA A 71 32.52 -32.46 -13.01
N ILE A 72 31.88 -32.14 -11.88
CA ILE A 72 32.30 -31.04 -10.98
C ILE A 72 33.70 -31.34 -10.42
N SER A 73 33.93 -32.52 -9.86
CA SER A 73 35.23 -32.85 -9.26
C SER A 73 36.39 -32.92 -10.26
N ARG A 74 36.13 -33.24 -11.54
CA ARG A 74 37.13 -33.08 -12.61
C ARG A 74 37.43 -31.63 -12.91
N THR A 75 36.41 -30.78 -12.98
CA THR A 75 36.57 -29.34 -13.20
C THR A 75 37.38 -28.69 -12.08
N GLU A 76 37.17 -29.12 -10.83
CA GLU A 76 37.95 -28.68 -9.66
C GLU A 76 39.38 -29.25 -9.68
N ALA A 77 39.58 -30.49 -10.13
CA ALA A 77 40.89 -31.13 -10.23
C ALA A 77 41.77 -30.52 -11.33
N ASP A 78 41.20 -30.19 -12.49
CA ASP A 78 41.91 -29.50 -13.59
C ASP A 78 42.29 -28.05 -13.24
N GLN A 79 41.67 -27.47 -12.20
CA GLN A 79 41.99 -26.16 -11.65
C GLN A 79 42.98 -26.21 -10.46
N ALA A 80 43.40 -27.40 -10.03
CA ALA A 80 44.35 -27.55 -8.93
C ALA A 80 45.80 -27.29 -9.40
N PRO A 81 46.60 -26.45 -8.69
CA PRO A 81 47.97 -26.17 -9.08
C PRO A 81 48.87 -27.42 -8.97
N PRO A 82 49.86 -27.58 -9.87
CA PRO A 82 50.67 -28.80 -9.94
C PRO A 82 51.52 -29.01 -8.68
N ARG A 83 51.37 -30.18 -8.05
CA ARG A 83 52.15 -30.59 -6.88
C ARG A 83 53.54 -31.08 -7.31
N GLN A 84 54.58 -30.45 -6.78
CA GLN A 84 55.96 -30.86 -6.99
C GLN A 84 56.25 -32.14 -6.18
N HIS A 85 56.69 -33.20 -6.84
CA HIS A 85 57.22 -34.40 -6.18
C HIS A 85 58.73 -34.23 -5.96
N PRO A 86 59.24 -34.31 -4.71
CA PRO A 86 60.68 -34.44 -4.49
C PRO A 86 61.14 -35.85 -4.91
N ALA A 87 62.03 -35.91 -5.89
CA ALA A 87 62.73 -37.13 -6.29
C ALA A 87 64.07 -37.25 -5.54
N GLY A 88 64.47 -38.46 -5.16
CA GLY A 88 65.83 -38.71 -4.65
C GLY A 88 65.98 -39.89 -3.69
N ARG A 89 66.36 -41.06 -4.22
CA ARG A 89 66.97 -42.15 -3.44
C ARG A 89 68.49 -41.95 -3.35
N MET A 90 69.11 -42.26 -2.20
CA MET A 90 70.45 -42.85 -2.10
C MET A 90 70.65 -43.42 -0.67
N SER A 91 70.60 -44.75 -0.47
CA SER A 91 71.76 -45.66 -0.22
C SER A 91 72.72 -45.15 0.86
N TRP A 92 72.80 -45.69 2.09
CA TRP A 92 73.16 -47.07 2.51
C TRP A 92 74.43 -47.61 1.84
N TRP A 93 75.53 -47.76 2.62
CA TRP A 93 76.51 -48.88 2.75
C TRP A 93 77.67 -48.46 3.73
N ILE A 94 78.51 -49.40 4.20
CA ILE A 94 79.37 -49.34 5.44
C ILE A 94 80.64 -50.25 5.30
N PRO A 95 81.69 -50.30 6.19
CA PRO A 95 81.78 -49.90 7.61
C PRO A 95 83.12 -49.25 8.17
N LEU A 96 83.06 -48.82 9.45
CA LEU A 96 84.07 -48.77 10.55
C LEU A 96 85.62 -48.83 10.33
N ALA A 97 86.32 -47.80 10.86
CA ALA A 97 87.60 -47.90 11.58
C ALA A 97 87.79 -46.66 12.52
N TRP A 98 88.78 -46.67 13.43
CA TRP A 98 89.22 -45.56 14.33
C TRP A 98 88.43 -45.29 15.63
N ALA A 99 88.31 -46.31 16.49
CA ALA A 99 87.63 -46.27 17.78
C ALA A 99 88.36 -45.53 18.95
N ALA A 100 89.19 -44.50 18.68
CA ALA A 100 89.96 -43.80 19.73
C ALA A 100 89.90 -42.25 19.69
N SER A 101 89.36 -41.65 18.62
CA SER A 101 89.09 -40.19 18.58
C SER A 101 87.68 -39.84 19.09
N LEU A 102 86.89 -40.87 19.41
CA LEU A 102 85.42 -40.85 19.46
C LEU A 102 84.84 -40.10 20.66
N ILE A 103 85.59 -39.80 21.73
CA ILE A 103 85.04 -39.10 22.91
C ILE A 103 85.17 -37.57 22.77
N ILE A 104 86.28 -37.07 22.22
CA ILE A 104 86.48 -35.62 21.98
C ILE A 104 85.72 -35.20 20.73
N THR A 105 85.68 -36.03 19.69
CA THR A 105 84.82 -35.75 18.52
C THR A 105 83.33 -35.93 18.83
N ALA A 106 82.89 -36.86 19.68
CA ALA A 106 81.47 -36.94 20.05
C ALA A 106 81.01 -35.84 21.01
N THR A 107 81.89 -35.21 21.80
CA THR A 107 81.53 -34.04 22.62
C THR A 107 81.50 -32.74 21.80
N VAL A 108 82.41 -32.57 20.84
CA VAL A 108 82.38 -31.42 19.90
C VAL A 108 81.28 -31.61 18.84
N ALA A 109 81.12 -32.80 18.27
CA ALA A 109 79.98 -33.09 17.39
C ALA A 109 78.67 -33.09 18.16
N GLY A 110 78.62 -33.57 19.41
CA GLY A 110 77.43 -33.53 20.26
C GLY A 110 76.99 -32.11 20.61
N SER A 111 77.92 -31.18 20.87
CA SER A 111 77.60 -29.77 21.09
C SER A 111 77.20 -29.05 19.80
N LEU A 112 77.82 -29.35 18.65
CA LEU A 112 77.40 -28.84 17.34
C LEU A 112 76.07 -29.46 16.82
N GLN A 113 75.78 -30.72 17.17
CA GLN A 113 74.53 -31.40 16.86
C GLN A 113 73.41 -30.89 17.79
N GLY A 114 73.73 -30.62 19.06
CA GLY A 114 72.85 -29.95 20.01
C GLY A 114 72.47 -28.54 19.54
N SER A 115 73.44 -27.73 19.11
CA SER A 115 73.14 -26.39 18.59
C SER A 115 72.26 -26.44 17.33
N ARG A 116 72.51 -27.38 16.40
CA ARG A 116 71.66 -27.60 15.21
C ARG A 116 70.27 -28.15 15.55
N ALA A 117 70.15 -29.01 16.57
CA ALA A 117 68.87 -29.52 17.04
C ALA A 117 68.04 -28.39 17.67
N GLU A 118 68.64 -27.54 18.52
CA GLU A 118 68.01 -26.35 19.07
C GLU A 118 67.57 -25.36 17.98
N GLU A 119 68.37 -25.15 16.93
CA GLU A 119 67.99 -24.33 15.78
C GLU A 119 66.75 -24.90 15.06
N SER A 120 66.78 -26.19 14.71
CA SER A 120 65.63 -26.85 14.05
C SER A 120 64.35 -26.86 14.89
N GLN A 121 64.49 -26.93 16.22
CA GLN A 121 63.35 -26.90 17.13
C GLN A 121 62.81 -25.48 17.33
N ARG A 122 63.68 -24.45 17.31
CA ARG A 122 63.26 -23.04 17.27
C ARG A 122 62.47 -22.75 16.00
N ASP A 123 62.98 -23.16 14.83
CA ASP A 123 62.30 -22.98 13.54
C ASP A 123 60.93 -23.67 13.47
N ALA A 124 60.81 -24.86 14.08
CA ALA A 124 59.51 -25.54 14.20
C ALA A 124 58.53 -24.77 15.10
N THR A 125 59.01 -24.17 16.20
CA THR A 125 58.15 -23.38 17.10
C THR A 125 57.75 -22.02 16.52
N THR A 126 58.62 -21.33 15.78
CA THR A 126 58.28 -20.05 15.13
C THR A 126 57.22 -20.26 14.07
N LEU A 127 57.38 -21.25 13.20
CA LEU A 127 56.40 -21.59 12.16
C LEU A 127 55.02 -21.96 12.75
N PHE A 128 55.00 -22.69 13.88
CA PHE A 128 53.74 -23.03 14.57
C PHE A 128 53.09 -21.79 15.22
N ASN A 129 53.88 -20.92 15.85
CA ASN A 129 53.38 -19.67 16.44
C ASN A 129 52.84 -18.71 15.37
N ASP A 130 53.51 -18.60 14.21
CA ASP A 130 53.01 -17.83 13.07
C ASP A 130 51.70 -18.40 12.52
N GLN A 131 51.57 -19.74 12.49
CA GLN A 131 50.32 -20.39 12.08
C GLN A 131 49.17 -20.12 13.05
N ILE A 132 49.42 -20.09 14.37
CA ILE A 132 48.43 -19.66 15.38
C ILE A 132 48.05 -18.20 15.14
N ALA A 133 49.03 -17.29 15.05
CA ALA A 133 48.77 -15.87 14.83
C ALA A 133 48.00 -15.59 13.53
N GLN A 134 48.22 -16.38 12.47
CA GLN A 134 47.44 -16.30 11.22
C GLN A 134 46.00 -16.79 11.40
N ARG A 135 45.78 -17.86 12.17
CA ARG A 135 44.44 -18.38 12.50
C ARG A 135 43.65 -17.39 13.35
N ASP A 136 44.28 -16.79 14.35
CA ASP A 136 43.64 -15.81 15.24
C ASP A 136 43.21 -14.55 14.48
N ARG A 137 44.07 -14.02 13.60
CA ARG A 137 43.70 -12.93 12.66
C ARG A 137 42.50 -13.31 11.79
N ARG A 138 42.42 -14.56 11.32
CA ARG A 138 41.31 -15.04 10.50
C ARG A 138 40.01 -15.19 11.31
N LEU A 139 40.08 -15.61 12.57
CA LEU A 139 38.92 -15.66 13.47
C LEU A 139 38.38 -14.26 13.75
N LEU A 140 39.24 -13.30 14.08
CA LEU A 140 38.86 -11.90 14.28
C LEU A 140 38.21 -11.29 13.03
N ALA A 141 38.74 -11.56 11.84
CA ALA A 141 38.15 -11.10 10.58
C ALA A 141 36.76 -11.71 10.31
N LEU A 142 36.53 -12.98 10.66
CA LEU A 142 35.23 -13.63 10.53
C LEU A 142 34.22 -13.14 11.56
N GLN A 143 34.66 -12.82 12.78
CA GLN A 143 33.82 -12.20 13.81
C GLN A 143 33.37 -10.81 13.36
N ALA A 144 34.28 -9.97 12.88
CA ALA A 144 33.94 -8.64 12.37
C ALA A 144 32.94 -8.66 11.20
N ASP A 145 33.02 -9.65 10.29
CA ASP A 145 32.02 -9.83 9.22
C ASP A 145 30.66 -10.32 9.77
N ALA A 146 30.65 -11.19 10.78
CA ALA A 146 29.41 -11.63 11.44
C ALA A 146 28.72 -10.47 12.20
N ASP A 147 29.50 -9.64 12.90
CA ASP A 147 29.00 -8.44 13.58
C ASP A 147 28.44 -7.44 12.55
N GLN A 148 29.17 -7.18 11.46
CA GLN A 148 28.70 -6.30 10.37
C GLN A 148 27.40 -6.81 9.73
N ARG A 149 27.23 -8.13 9.55
CA ARG A 149 25.98 -8.72 9.05
C ARG A 149 24.84 -8.52 10.05
N THR A 150 25.11 -8.66 11.34
CA THR A 150 24.12 -8.43 12.42
C THR A 150 23.66 -6.98 12.44
N ASP A 151 24.58 -6.02 12.35
CA ASP A 151 24.26 -4.59 12.25
C ASP A 151 23.45 -4.25 10.99
N ARG A 152 23.73 -4.89 9.86
CA ARG A 152 22.93 -4.74 8.63
C ARG A 152 21.52 -5.29 8.80
N LEU A 153 21.35 -6.45 9.43
CA LEU A 153 20.03 -7.04 9.69
C LEU A 153 19.19 -6.14 10.61
N THR A 154 19.72 -5.70 11.75
CA THR A 154 18.98 -4.78 12.65
C THR A 154 18.67 -3.42 12.01
N THR A 155 19.47 -2.99 11.02
CA THR A 155 19.20 -1.77 10.24
C THR A 155 18.08 -2.00 9.21
N LEU A 156 18.07 -3.16 8.53
CA LEU A 156 16.99 -3.55 7.61
C LEU A 156 15.66 -3.75 8.35
N GLU A 157 15.66 -4.39 9.51
CA GLU A 157 14.48 -4.57 10.36
C GLU A 157 13.87 -3.21 10.77
N ARG A 158 14.71 -2.27 11.24
CA ARG A 158 14.27 -0.89 11.56
C ARG A 158 13.69 -0.18 10.33
N SER A 159 14.32 -0.33 9.16
CA SER A 159 13.81 0.22 7.90
C SER A 159 12.46 -0.40 7.49
N LEU A 160 12.30 -1.71 7.67
CA LEU A 160 11.06 -2.43 7.36
C LEU A 160 9.91 -1.97 8.27
N VAL A 161 10.15 -1.78 9.57
CA VAL A 161 9.17 -1.22 10.51
C VAL A 161 8.78 0.22 10.12
N ALA A 162 9.76 1.07 9.78
CA ALA A 162 9.51 2.44 9.34
C ALA A 162 8.72 2.50 8.01
N ALA A 163 9.00 1.59 7.06
CA ALA A 163 8.26 1.47 5.81
C ALA A 163 6.80 1.03 6.06
N HIS A 164 6.57 0.06 6.95
CA HIS A 164 5.20 -0.35 7.33
C HIS A 164 4.42 0.81 7.97
N ALA A 165 5.03 1.55 8.91
CA ALA A 165 4.41 2.73 9.51
C ALA A 165 4.06 3.80 8.47
N SER A 166 4.94 4.00 7.47
CA SER A 166 4.72 4.93 6.36
C SER A 166 3.54 4.49 5.48
N ILE A 167 3.44 3.20 5.16
CA ILE A 167 2.31 2.63 4.39
C ILE A 167 0.98 2.81 5.12
N THR A 168 0.95 2.57 6.44
CA THR A 168 -0.26 2.79 7.26
C THR A 168 -0.69 4.26 7.24
N SER A 169 0.24 5.18 7.53
CA SER A 169 -0.08 6.63 7.52
C SER A 169 -0.52 7.14 6.14
N LEU A 170 0.00 6.56 5.04
CA LEU A 170 -0.42 6.89 3.68
C LEU A 170 -1.84 6.40 3.39
N LYS A 171 -2.22 5.19 3.87
CA LYS A 171 -3.59 4.68 3.78
C LYS A 171 -4.57 5.56 4.56
N ASP A 172 -4.21 5.96 5.77
CA ASP A 172 -5.05 6.85 6.60
C ASP A 172 -5.23 8.23 5.92
N SER A 173 -4.16 8.78 5.33
CA SER A 173 -4.22 10.02 4.56
C SER A 173 -5.09 9.90 3.30
N TYR A 174 -5.05 8.75 2.62
CA TYR A 174 -5.90 8.46 1.47
C TYR A 174 -7.39 8.39 1.87
N ALA A 175 -7.72 7.64 2.92
CA ALA A 175 -9.09 7.55 3.46
C ALA A 175 -9.63 8.92 3.89
N ALA A 176 -8.79 9.77 4.50
CA ALA A 176 -9.15 11.14 4.86
C ALA A 176 -9.40 12.04 3.63
N LYS A 177 -8.70 11.82 2.51
CA LYS A 177 -8.95 12.53 1.24
C LYS A 177 -10.27 12.10 0.61
N ASP A 178 -10.56 10.79 0.56
CA ASP A 178 -11.83 10.27 0.02
C ASP A 178 -13.03 10.81 0.80
N ALA A 179 -12.96 10.82 2.14
CA ALA A 179 -14.00 11.41 2.98
C ALA A 179 -14.19 12.92 2.69
N ARG A 180 -13.10 13.66 2.44
CA ARG A 180 -13.14 15.08 2.08
C ARG A 180 -13.70 15.32 0.66
N LEU A 181 -13.42 14.43 -0.29
CA LEU A 181 -14.01 14.47 -1.63
C LEU A 181 -15.53 14.26 -1.56
N ALA A 182 -15.99 13.21 -0.87
CA ALA A 182 -17.42 12.95 -0.68
C ALA A 182 -18.15 14.12 0.00
N MET A 183 -17.51 14.78 0.97
CA MET A 183 -18.04 15.99 1.61
C MET A 183 -18.12 17.17 0.63
N LEU A 184 -17.06 17.42 -0.16
CA LEU A 184 -17.03 18.47 -1.19
C LEU A 184 -18.10 18.26 -2.26
N GLU A 185 -18.31 17.03 -2.72
CA GLU A 185 -19.35 16.68 -3.68
C GLU A 185 -20.76 16.92 -3.12
N LYS A 186 -20.99 16.58 -1.84
CA LYS A 186 -22.26 16.88 -1.15
C LYS A 186 -22.50 18.38 -1.04
N SER A 187 -21.48 19.16 -0.67
CA SER A 187 -21.57 20.63 -0.62
C SER A 187 -21.80 21.25 -2.00
N LEU A 188 -21.15 20.75 -3.05
CA LEU A 188 -21.37 21.18 -4.44
C LEU A 188 -22.78 20.88 -4.94
N ARG A 189 -23.35 19.73 -4.55
CA ARG A 189 -24.73 19.36 -4.87
C ARG A 189 -25.71 20.32 -4.19
N SER A 190 -25.62 20.48 -2.87
CA SER A 190 -26.45 21.42 -2.11
C SER A 190 -26.36 22.85 -2.66
N ALA A 191 -25.16 23.36 -2.95
CA ALA A 191 -25.00 24.69 -3.54
C ALA A 191 -25.61 24.81 -4.95
N ARG A 192 -25.57 23.74 -5.76
CA ARG A 192 -26.23 23.71 -7.08
C ARG A 192 -27.75 23.68 -6.93
N ASP A 193 -28.28 22.94 -5.96
CA ASP A 193 -29.71 22.84 -5.70
C ASP A 193 -30.28 24.18 -5.20
N SER A 194 -29.59 24.87 -4.28
CA SER A 194 -29.95 26.24 -3.89
C SER A 194 -29.93 27.24 -5.06
N LEU A 195 -28.98 27.09 -6.00
CA LEU A 195 -28.90 27.92 -7.20
C LEU A 195 -29.92 27.55 -8.28
N SER A 196 -30.50 26.35 -8.28
CA SER A 196 -31.55 25.98 -9.23
C SER A 196 -32.87 26.67 -8.87
N VAL A 197 -33.23 26.70 -7.58
CA VAL A 197 -34.40 27.43 -7.07
C VAL A 197 -34.32 28.93 -7.40
N LEU A 198 -33.14 29.54 -7.40
CA LEU A 198 -32.94 30.94 -7.79
C LEU A 198 -32.89 31.19 -9.31
N ARG A 199 -32.87 30.13 -10.14
CA ARG A 199 -32.73 30.19 -11.60
C ARG A 199 -34.00 29.83 -12.37
N ALA A 200 -35.03 29.33 -11.70
CA ALA A 200 -36.34 29.15 -12.33
C ALA A 200 -36.86 30.51 -12.86
N ALA A 201 -37.25 30.54 -14.14
CA ALA A 201 -37.58 31.79 -14.82
C ALA A 201 -38.89 32.42 -14.31
N ASN A 202 -39.79 31.58 -13.79
CA ASN A 202 -41.15 31.93 -13.38
C ASN A 202 -41.38 31.64 -11.89
N LEU A 203 -40.59 32.30 -11.03
CA LEU A 203 -40.74 32.22 -9.56
C LEU A 203 -41.81 33.18 -9.05
N GLN A 204 -42.91 32.66 -8.52
CA GLN A 204 -43.86 33.44 -7.72
C GLN A 204 -43.51 33.35 -6.23
N LEU A 205 -43.38 34.49 -5.55
CA LEU A 205 -43.14 34.54 -4.10
C LEU A 205 -44.45 34.84 -3.36
N VAL A 206 -44.87 33.91 -2.52
CA VAL A 206 -45.98 34.06 -1.58
C VAL A 206 -45.42 34.28 -0.18
N THR A 207 -45.96 35.26 0.55
CA THR A 207 -45.62 35.46 1.97
C THR A 207 -46.82 35.09 2.81
N LEU A 208 -46.67 34.07 3.64
CA LEU A 208 -47.66 33.66 4.63
C LEU A 208 -47.34 34.35 5.95
N VAL A 209 -48.34 35.00 6.53
CA VAL A 209 -48.23 35.72 7.80
C VAL A 209 -48.93 34.96 8.91
N ALA A 210 -48.42 35.08 10.14
CA ALA A 210 -49.01 34.49 11.33
C ALA A 210 -50.51 34.81 11.47
N GLN A 211 -51.28 33.79 11.80
CA GLN A 211 -52.70 33.84 12.15
C GLN A 211 -52.93 32.98 13.41
N GLY A 212 -54.00 33.27 14.15
CA GLY A 212 -54.38 32.49 15.33
C GLY A 212 -53.28 32.39 16.39
N PRO A 213 -52.85 31.17 16.79
CA PRO A 213 -51.98 30.95 17.96
C PRO A 213 -50.48 31.16 17.71
N GLN A 214 -50.03 31.44 16.48
CA GLN A 214 -48.59 31.65 16.19
C GLN A 214 -48.08 33.03 16.67
N PRO A 215 -46.79 33.16 17.04
CA PRO A 215 -46.19 34.46 17.36
C PRO A 215 -46.30 35.45 16.19
N ALA A 216 -46.56 36.75 16.47
CA ALA A 216 -46.68 37.77 15.43
C ALA A 216 -45.42 38.00 14.57
N HIS A 217 -44.25 37.49 15.02
CA HIS A 217 -43.02 37.49 14.25
C HIS A 217 -42.87 36.26 13.34
N ALA A 218 -43.67 35.21 13.50
CA ALA A 218 -43.65 34.03 12.65
C ALA A 218 -44.00 34.40 11.20
N ARG A 219 -43.26 33.81 10.24
CA ARG A 219 -43.44 34.02 8.80
C ARG A 219 -43.20 32.70 8.08
N ALA A 220 -43.84 32.52 6.93
CA ALA A 220 -43.36 31.57 5.93
C ALA A 220 -43.35 32.22 4.54
N ARG A 221 -42.45 31.73 3.68
CA ARG A 221 -42.29 32.14 2.29
C ARG A 221 -42.40 30.92 1.42
N VAL A 222 -43.33 30.94 0.47
CA VAL A 222 -43.43 29.94 -0.58
C VAL A 222 -42.79 30.52 -1.83
N LEU A 223 -41.77 29.86 -2.35
CA LEU A 223 -41.23 30.11 -3.70
C LEU A 223 -41.84 29.05 -4.61
N PHE A 224 -42.74 29.48 -5.49
CA PHE A 224 -43.41 28.63 -6.46
C PHE A 224 -42.68 28.72 -7.80
N ASP A 225 -42.03 27.64 -8.21
CA ASP A 225 -41.63 27.41 -9.59
C ASP A 225 -42.86 26.89 -10.36
N THR A 226 -43.46 27.76 -11.19
CA THR A 226 -44.66 27.42 -11.97
C THR A 226 -44.38 26.40 -13.07
N ASP A 227 -43.15 26.34 -13.58
CA ASP A 227 -42.77 25.46 -14.69
C ASP A 227 -42.53 24.03 -14.18
N ALA A 228 -41.78 23.90 -13.07
CA ALA A 228 -41.54 22.61 -12.40
C ALA A 228 -42.71 22.16 -11.51
N ARG A 229 -43.72 23.02 -11.32
CA ARG A 229 -44.84 22.84 -10.37
C ARG A 229 -44.37 22.53 -8.94
N MET A 230 -43.31 23.19 -8.51
CA MET A 230 -42.61 22.92 -7.24
C MET A 230 -42.73 24.11 -6.29
N TRP A 231 -43.07 23.84 -5.03
CA TRP A 231 -43.18 24.82 -3.94
C TRP A 231 -42.07 24.58 -2.92
N GLN A 232 -41.11 25.49 -2.81
CA GLN A 232 -40.17 25.55 -1.69
C GLN A 232 -40.78 26.40 -0.59
N VAL A 233 -40.98 25.83 0.60
CA VAL A 233 -41.50 26.53 1.77
C VAL A 233 -40.40 26.73 2.79
N VAL A 234 -40.05 27.99 3.03
CA VAL A 234 -39.12 28.41 4.08
C VAL A 234 -39.91 29.14 5.16
N ALA A 235 -40.02 28.54 6.34
CA ALA A 235 -40.67 29.14 7.51
C ALA A 235 -39.66 29.48 8.60
N SER A 236 -39.97 30.50 9.40
CA SER A 236 -39.10 30.97 10.48
C SER A 236 -39.89 31.48 11.68
N GLY A 237 -39.43 31.15 12.89
CA GLY A 237 -40.03 31.58 14.15
C GLY A 237 -41.41 30.95 14.43
N LEU A 238 -41.67 29.75 13.93
CA LEU A 238 -42.86 28.97 14.27
C LEU A 238 -42.77 28.48 15.73
N ALA A 239 -43.81 28.73 16.53
CA ALA A 239 -43.99 27.94 17.75
C ALA A 239 -44.36 26.50 17.36
N PRO A 240 -43.81 25.46 17.99
CA PRO A 240 -44.01 24.07 17.59
C PRO A 240 -45.48 23.63 17.73
N PRO A 241 -45.91 22.63 16.93
CA PRO A 241 -47.27 22.10 17.00
C PRO A 241 -47.53 21.39 18.34
N LYS A 242 -48.81 21.24 18.69
CA LYS A 242 -49.23 20.53 19.91
C LYS A 242 -48.74 19.06 19.86
N ALA A 243 -48.47 18.45 21.01
CA ALA A 243 -48.03 17.06 21.07
C ALA A 243 -48.96 16.11 20.29
N GLY A 244 -48.40 15.32 19.36
CA GLY A 244 -49.17 14.45 18.47
C GLY A 244 -49.70 15.13 17.20
N ARG A 245 -49.31 16.38 16.91
CA ARG A 245 -49.61 17.12 15.69
C ARG A 245 -48.32 17.53 14.96
N THR A 246 -48.46 17.82 13.67
CA THR A 246 -47.44 18.33 12.74
C THR A 246 -48.01 19.55 12.01
N PHE A 247 -47.22 20.28 11.21
CA PHE A 247 -47.79 21.29 10.32
C PHE A 247 -48.22 20.66 9.00
N GLU A 248 -49.37 21.07 8.48
CA GLU A 248 -49.81 20.70 7.14
C GLU A 248 -49.97 21.94 6.27
N LEU A 249 -49.40 21.89 5.07
CA LEU A 249 -49.52 22.94 4.06
C LEU A 249 -50.69 22.62 3.13
N TRP A 250 -51.44 23.66 2.76
CA TRP A 250 -52.64 23.57 1.93
C TRP A 250 -52.53 24.43 0.68
N TYR A 251 -52.81 23.83 -0.47
CA TYR A 251 -53.17 24.57 -1.68
C TYR A 251 -54.65 24.95 -1.59
N ILE A 252 -54.97 26.25 -1.69
CA ILE A 252 -56.35 26.74 -1.71
C ILE A 252 -56.62 27.34 -3.08
N THR A 253 -57.52 26.72 -3.85
CA THR A 253 -57.84 27.15 -5.22
C THR A 253 -58.75 28.37 -5.24
N VAL A 254 -58.86 29.02 -6.41
CA VAL A 254 -59.86 30.07 -6.67
C VAL A 254 -61.29 29.62 -6.32
N ASP A 255 -61.61 28.35 -6.57
CA ASP A 255 -62.89 27.69 -6.25
C ASP A 255 -63.03 27.30 -4.75
N GLN A 256 -62.15 27.81 -3.87
CA GLN A 256 -62.13 27.55 -2.42
C GLN A 256 -61.90 26.08 -2.01
N GLN A 257 -61.52 25.21 -2.95
CA GLN A 257 -61.11 23.84 -2.62
C GLN A 257 -59.78 23.87 -1.87
N LYS A 258 -59.69 23.10 -0.79
CA LYS A 258 -58.49 22.96 0.04
C LYS A 258 -57.90 21.58 -0.23
N ILE A 259 -56.67 21.54 -0.72
CA ILE A 259 -56.00 20.32 -1.16
C ILE A 259 -54.70 20.20 -0.34
N PRO A 260 -54.45 19.07 0.34
CA PRO A 260 -53.24 18.92 1.13
C PRO A 260 -52.01 18.86 0.22
N ALA A 261 -51.01 19.69 0.53
CA ALA A 261 -49.70 19.66 -0.11
C ALA A 261 -48.78 18.64 0.55
N GLY A 262 -48.93 18.47 1.87
CA GLY A 262 -48.18 17.54 2.70
C GLY A 262 -47.81 18.14 4.06
N THR A 263 -47.30 17.29 4.94
CA THR A 263 -46.90 17.66 6.30
C THR A 263 -45.41 17.97 6.42
N PHE A 264 -45.05 18.85 7.34
CA PHE A 264 -43.66 19.17 7.70
C PHE A 264 -43.53 19.54 9.18
N ASP A 265 -42.33 19.38 9.71
CA ASP A 265 -41.98 19.77 11.07
C ASP A 265 -40.97 20.92 11.06
N CYS A 266 -40.96 21.73 12.12
CA CYS A 266 -39.93 22.74 12.35
C CYS A 266 -38.86 22.22 13.32
N ASP A 267 -37.68 22.84 13.28
CA ASP A 267 -36.60 22.54 14.22
C ASP A 267 -36.83 23.20 15.60
N GLY A 268 -35.85 23.05 16.49
CA GLY A 268 -35.89 23.63 17.84
C GLY A 268 -35.79 25.17 17.91
N GLN A 269 -35.57 25.85 16.79
CA GLN A 269 -35.59 27.31 16.67
C GLN A 269 -36.88 27.83 16.02
N GLY A 270 -37.73 26.92 15.52
CA GLY A 270 -38.97 27.26 14.81
C GLY A 270 -38.75 27.52 13.31
N ASP A 271 -37.59 27.14 12.78
CA ASP A 271 -37.29 27.23 11.35
C ASP A 271 -37.68 25.92 10.65
N ALA A 272 -38.13 26.01 9.40
CA ALA A 272 -38.47 24.84 8.58
C ALA A 272 -38.15 25.10 7.10
N ASP A 273 -37.67 24.08 6.41
CA ASP A 273 -37.45 24.10 4.96
C ASP A 273 -38.00 22.81 4.34
N ALA A 274 -38.96 22.93 3.43
CA ALA A 274 -39.70 21.80 2.86
C ALA A 274 -40.04 22.01 1.38
N ILE A 275 -40.04 20.92 0.60
CA ILE A 275 -40.34 20.91 -0.83
C ILE A 275 -41.61 20.12 -1.07
N PHE A 276 -42.59 20.74 -1.73
CA PHE A 276 -43.84 20.11 -2.15
C PHE A 276 -44.02 20.22 -3.66
N HIS A 277 -44.73 19.27 -4.26
CA HIS A 277 -45.05 19.26 -5.68
C HIS A 277 -46.54 19.42 -5.85
N VAL A 278 -46.99 20.37 -6.67
CA VAL A 278 -48.42 20.61 -6.90
C VAL A 278 -48.97 19.51 -7.84
N PRO A 279 -49.89 18.63 -7.40
CA PRO A 279 -50.34 17.49 -8.21
C PRO A 279 -51.06 17.91 -9.51
N PRO A 280 -50.86 17.20 -10.64
CA PRO A 280 -51.58 17.51 -11.89
C PRO A 280 -53.10 17.46 -11.68
N GLY A 281 -53.82 18.41 -12.27
CA GLY A 281 -55.26 18.57 -12.09
C GLY A 281 -55.68 19.53 -10.97
N VAL A 282 -54.76 19.93 -10.07
CA VAL A 282 -55.00 21.12 -9.22
C VAL A 282 -55.15 22.34 -10.12
N GLY A 283 -56.27 23.05 -9.96
CA GLY A 283 -56.59 24.30 -10.68
C GLY A 283 -55.78 25.49 -10.21
N GLU A 284 -56.20 26.70 -10.59
CA GLU A 284 -55.51 27.93 -10.19
C GLU A 284 -55.54 28.09 -8.66
N ILE A 285 -54.34 28.21 -8.07
CA ILE A 285 -54.17 28.39 -6.62
C ILE A 285 -54.34 29.87 -6.32
N ALA A 286 -55.23 30.21 -5.38
CA ALA A 286 -55.47 31.57 -4.92
C ALA A 286 -54.73 31.88 -3.61
N MET A 287 -54.46 30.88 -2.77
CA MET A 287 -53.88 31.06 -1.44
C MET A 287 -53.12 29.82 -0.97
N ALA A 288 -52.09 30.06 -0.15
CA ALA A 288 -51.43 29.05 0.67
C ALA A 288 -51.84 29.22 2.13
N ALA A 289 -52.05 28.12 2.85
CA ALA A 289 -52.28 28.13 4.30
C ALA A 289 -51.51 27.00 5.00
N ILE A 290 -51.13 27.23 6.25
CA ILE A 290 -50.52 26.25 7.16
C ILE A 290 -51.45 26.08 8.36
N THR A 291 -51.81 24.84 8.69
CA THR A 291 -52.60 24.48 9.89
C THR A 291 -51.82 23.53 10.80
N ASP A 292 -52.21 23.40 12.07
CA ASP A 292 -51.76 22.31 12.93
C ASP A 292 -52.63 21.08 12.71
N GLU A 293 -52.09 19.93 12.29
CA GLU A 293 -52.89 18.72 11.96
C GLU A 293 -52.36 17.46 12.64
N PRO A 294 -53.17 16.40 12.83
CA PRO A 294 -52.68 15.11 13.33
C PRO A 294 -51.48 14.58 12.52
N ILE A 295 -50.53 13.92 13.18
CA ILE A 295 -49.40 13.27 12.50
C ILE A 295 -49.94 12.28 11.45
N GLY A 296 -49.46 12.42 10.21
CA GLY A 296 -49.94 11.69 9.04
C GLY A 296 -50.78 12.52 8.06
N GLY A 297 -51.19 13.73 8.46
CA GLY A 297 -51.97 14.66 7.64
C GLY A 297 -53.44 14.29 7.51
N VAL A 298 -54.23 15.18 6.92
CA VAL A 298 -55.68 15.01 6.73
C VAL A 298 -56.11 15.41 5.32
N GLN A 299 -57.25 14.88 4.85
CA GLN A 299 -57.79 15.21 3.53
C GLN A 299 -58.59 16.53 3.51
N VAL A 300 -59.00 17.01 4.69
CA VAL A 300 -59.72 18.27 4.92
C VAL A 300 -59.16 18.87 6.20
N PRO A 301 -58.83 20.18 6.28
CA PRO A 301 -58.20 20.74 7.47
C PRO A 301 -59.08 20.58 8.71
N THR A 302 -58.47 20.20 9.83
CA THR A 302 -59.14 20.07 11.14
C THR A 302 -58.59 21.06 12.17
N GLY A 303 -57.39 21.58 11.94
CA GLY A 303 -56.73 22.57 12.78
C GLY A 303 -57.17 24.00 12.53
N GLU A 304 -56.61 24.90 13.33
CA GLU A 304 -56.73 26.34 13.08
C GLU A 304 -55.71 26.77 12.01
N ILE A 305 -55.98 27.88 11.31
CA ILE A 305 -55.00 28.46 10.39
C ILE A 305 -53.94 29.19 11.20
N HIS A 306 -52.72 28.65 11.18
CA HIS A 306 -51.53 29.17 11.86
C HIS A 306 -50.80 30.22 11.02
N LEU A 307 -50.77 30.05 9.69
CA LEU A 307 -50.30 31.08 8.75
C LEU A 307 -51.09 31.00 7.44
N ALA A 308 -51.31 32.13 6.77
CA ALA A 308 -51.81 32.13 5.39
C ALA A 308 -51.34 33.33 4.58
N GLY A 309 -51.38 33.19 3.25
CA GLY A 309 -50.96 34.22 2.30
C GLY A 309 -51.52 33.97 0.90
N ALA A 310 -52.11 35.00 0.30
CA ALA A 310 -52.67 34.92 -1.05
C ALA A 310 -51.57 34.97 -2.13
N MET A 311 -51.82 34.25 -3.24
CA MET A 311 -51.07 34.40 -4.49
C MET A 311 -51.30 35.82 -5.06
N LYS A 312 -50.40 36.28 -5.93
CA LYS A 312 -50.44 37.59 -6.58
C LYS A 312 -50.31 37.46 -8.10
#